data_AF-A0A2V5KH20-F1
#
_entry.id   AF-A0A2V5KH20-F1
#
_cell.length_a   1.000
_cell.length_b   1.000
_cell.length_c   1.000
_cell.angle_alpha   90.00
_cell.angle_beta   90.00
_cell.angle_gamma   90.00
#
_symmetry.space_group_name_H-M   'P 1'
#
loop_
_entity.id
_entity.type
_entity.pdbx_description
1 polymer ?
#
loop_
_entity_poly.entity_id
_entity_poly.type
_entity_poly.pdbx_seq_one_letter_code
_entity_poly.pdbx_strand_id
1 'polypeptide(L)'
;MTTASDLRSGKTHRDENFPVASWIIHPRHRALILSFYNFVRTADDIADHATLAADEKLRILDLLEAELLGKGDSQNEAVSLRQALAGRAMSPRHALDVLVAFRMDVTKLRYENWDDVIHYCRYSAMPVGRFMLDVHGESTSTWAASDALCAGLQINNHLQDCAKDYK
;
A
#
# COMPACT_ATOMS: atom_id res chain seq x y z
N MET A 1 8.72 22.16 4.11
CA MET A 1 8.35 20.83 4.61
C MET A 1 8.67 19.86 3.51
N THR A 2 9.40 18.78 3.78
CA THR A 2 9.63 17.70 2.82
C THR A 2 8.28 17.08 2.44
N THR A 3 7.99 16.98 1.14
CA THR A 3 6.77 16.32 0.68
C THR A 3 7.06 14.83 0.49
N ALA A 4 6.09 13.95 0.74
CA ALA A 4 6.28 12.51 0.56
C ALA A 4 6.66 12.16 -0.89
N SER A 5 6.22 12.97 -1.87
CA SER A 5 6.63 12.85 -3.27
C SER A 5 8.13 13.01 -3.48
N ASP A 6 8.83 13.80 -2.66
CA ASP A 6 10.29 14.03 -2.76
C ASP A 6 11.10 12.78 -2.41
N LEU A 7 10.47 11.81 -1.74
CA LEU A 7 11.10 10.58 -1.25
C LEU A 7 10.87 9.37 -2.17
N ARG A 8 10.15 9.55 -3.28
CA ARG A 8 9.84 8.46 -4.20
C ARG A 8 11.07 7.96 -4.95
N SER A 9 11.21 6.65 -5.13
CA SER A 9 12.38 6.05 -5.76
C SER A 9 12.47 6.23 -7.30
N GLY A 10 11.78 7.22 -7.86
CA GLY A 10 11.69 7.46 -9.31
C GLY A 10 10.90 6.42 -10.12
N LYS A 11 10.58 5.25 -9.54
CA LYS A 11 9.70 4.23 -10.15
C LYS A 11 8.27 4.74 -10.18
N THR A 12 7.63 4.59 -11.35
CA THR A 12 6.26 5.01 -11.58
C THR A 12 5.37 3.81 -11.91
N HIS A 13 4.07 4.04 -12.03
CA HIS A 13 3.13 3.05 -12.59
C HIS A 13 3.55 2.51 -13.97
N ARG A 14 4.51 3.12 -14.67
CA ARG A 14 5.00 2.63 -15.97
C ARG A 14 6.12 1.58 -15.85
N ASP A 15 6.77 1.52 -14.69
CA ASP A 15 7.90 0.64 -14.43
C ASP A 15 7.47 -0.68 -13.75
N GLU A 16 6.16 -0.81 -13.47
CA GLU A 16 5.52 -1.97 -12.86
C GLU A 16 4.39 -2.51 -13.74
N ASN A 17 3.72 -3.59 -13.34
CA ASN A 17 2.69 -4.26 -14.15
C ASN A 17 1.38 -3.46 -14.36
N PHE A 18 1.32 -2.20 -13.91
CA PHE A 18 0.12 -1.36 -14.02
C PHE A 18 -0.32 -1.04 -15.47
N PRO A 19 0.57 -0.89 -16.47
CA PRO A 19 0.17 -0.72 -17.86
C PRO A 19 -0.60 -1.96 -18.33
N VAL A 20 -0.18 -3.18 -17.96
CA VAL A 20 -0.92 -4.42 -18.26
C VAL A 20 -2.27 -4.42 -17.56
N ALA A 21 -2.32 -4.05 -16.27
CA ALA A 21 -3.56 -3.96 -15.52
C ALA A 21 -4.55 -2.96 -16.14
N SER A 22 -4.07 -1.86 -16.74
CA SER A 22 -4.91 -0.84 -17.36
C SER A 22 -5.68 -1.32 -18.60
N TRP A 23 -5.21 -2.37 -19.30
CA TRP A 23 -5.95 -3.01 -20.39
C TRP A 23 -7.15 -3.82 -19.91
N ILE A 24 -7.07 -4.38 -18.70
CA ILE A 24 -8.12 -5.24 -18.11
C ILE A 24 -9.09 -4.40 -17.28
N ILE A 25 -8.59 -3.37 -16.59
CA ILE A 25 -9.39 -2.53 -15.70
C ILE A 25 -10.26 -1.56 -16.51
N HIS A 26 -11.57 -1.61 -16.28
CA HIS A 26 -12.54 -0.70 -16.88
C HIS A 26 -12.18 0.78 -16.59
N PRO A 27 -12.25 1.71 -17.58
CA PRO A 27 -11.84 3.11 -17.42
C PRO A 27 -12.36 3.81 -16.16
N ARG A 28 -13.61 3.54 -15.77
CA ARG A 28 -14.26 4.10 -14.57
C ARG A 28 -13.50 3.83 -13.25
N HIS A 29 -12.68 2.79 -13.19
CA HIS A 29 -11.96 2.39 -11.97
C HIS A 29 -10.52 2.91 -11.92
N ARG A 30 -9.95 3.25 -13.09
CA ARG A 30 -8.51 3.51 -13.24
C ARG A 30 -8.01 4.66 -12.37
N ALA A 31 -8.76 5.77 -12.29
CA ALA A 31 -8.35 6.93 -11.52
C ALA A 31 -8.23 6.61 -10.02
N LEU A 32 -9.23 5.94 -9.45
CA LEU A 32 -9.20 5.55 -8.03
C LEU A 32 -8.09 4.51 -7.77
N ILE A 33 -7.96 3.50 -8.63
CA ILE A 33 -6.91 2.48 -8.47
C ILE A 33 -5.51 3.10 -8.58
N LEU A 34 -5.32 4.06 -9.50
CA LEU A 34 -4.04 4.76 -9.64
C LEU A 34 -3.73 5.66 -8.42
N SER A 35 -4.72 6.35 -7.86
CA SER A 35 -4.53 7.11 -6.62
C SER A 35 -4.16 6.22 -5.44
N PHE A 36 -4.80 5.05 -5.32
CA PHE A 36 -4.48 4.08 -4.27
C PHE A 36 -3.07 3.51 -4.45
N TYR A 37 -2.73 3.12 -5.68
CA TYR A 37 -1.39 2.65 -6.02
C TYR A 37 -0.31 3.69 -5.69
N ASN A 38 -0.49 4.95 -6.08
CA ASN A 38 0.47 6.01 -5.78
C ASN A 38 0.63 6.24 -4.28
N PHE A 39 -0.47 6.22 -3.52
CA PHE A 39 -0.42 6.35 -2.07
C PHE A 39 0.38 5.21 -1.42
N VAL A 40 0.06 3.96 -1.78
CA VAL A 40 0.74 2.77 -1.25
C VAL A 40 2.22 2.79 -1.62
N ARG A 41 2.55 3.08 -2.88
CA ARG A 41 3.93 3.15 -3.35
C ARG A 41 4.74 4.25 -2.66
N THR A 42 4.13 5.40 -2.40
CA THR A 42 4.78 6.47 -1.65
C THR A 42 5.07 6.04 -0.20
N ALA A 43 4.15 5.36 0.46
CA ALA A 43 4.37 4.85 1.82
C ALA A 43 5.44 3.75 1.89
N ASP A 44 5.48 2.86 0.90
CA ASP A 44 6.53 1.86 0.69
C ASP A 44 7.91 2.51 0.53
N ASP A 45 8.03 3.50 -0.36
CA ASP A 45 9.26 4.27 -0.56
C ASP A 45 9.75 4.97 0.72
N ILE A 46 8.83 5.46 1.57
CA ILE A 46 9.18 6.03 2.88
C ILE A 46 9.74 4.96 3.81
N ALA A 47 9.09 3.80 3.91
CA ALA A 47 9.50 2.71 4.78
C ALA A 47 10.88 2.15 4.37
N ASP A 48 11.13 2.03 3.07
CA ASP A 48 12.38 1.49 2.51
C ASP A 48 13.49 2.53 2.34
N HIS A 49 13.23 3.80 2.65
CA HIS A 49 14.19 4.87 2.37
C HIS A 49 15.53 4.63 3.10
N ALA A 50 16.62 4.45 2.33
CA ALA A 50 17.90 3.96 2.87
C ALA A 50 18.58 4.92 3.87
N THR A 51 18.31 6.22 3.78
CA THR A 51 19.01 7.25 4.57
C THR A 51 18.16 7.89 5.67
N LEU A 52 16.85 7.62 5.74
CA LEU A 52 16.00 8.17 6.79
C LEU A 52 16.12 7.33 8.06
N ALA A 53 16.19 8.01 9.20
CA ALA A 53 16.08 7.36 10.50
C ALA A 53 14.66 6.81 10.72
N ALA A 54 14.53 5.76 11.52
CA ALA A 54 13.25 5.05 11.72
C ALA A 54 12.15 5.96 12.29
N ASP A 55 12.48 6.84 13.24
CA ASP A 55 11.56 7.82 13.82
C ASP A 55 11.04 8.81 12.77
N GLU A 56 11.91 9.26 11.86
CA GLU A 56 11.54 10.14 10.77
C GLU A 56 10.63 9.45 9.75
N LYS A 57 10.92 8.18 9.41
CA LYS A 57 10.02 7.37 8.55
C LYS A 57 8.62 7.26 9.15
N LEU A 58 8.54 6.90 10.44
CA LEU A 58 7.27 6.78 11.16
C LEU A 58 6.52 8.12 11.21
N ARG A 59 7.22 9.23 11.46
CA ARG A 59 6.61 10.56 11.49
C ARG A 59 6.00 10.94 10.14
N ILE A 60 6.64 10.58 9.03
CA ILE A 60 6.12 10.85 7.68
C ILE A 60 4.93 9.94 7.36
N LEU A 61 4.96 8.66 7.75
CA LEU A 61 3.82 7.74 7.61
C LEU A 61 2.61 8.22 8.42
N ASP A 62 2.82 8.74 9.63
CA ASP A 62 1.76 9.32 10.46
C ASP A 62 1.16 10.59 9.85
N LEU A 63 1.99 11.42 9.19
CA LEU A 63 1.50 12.58 8.44
C LEU A 63 0.66 12.14 7.23
N LEU A 64 1.11 11.12 6.49
CA LEU A 64 0.38 10.56 5.35
C LEU A 64 -1.00 10.02 5.77
N GLU A 65 -1.06 9.33 6.91
CA GLU A 65 -2.31 8.87 7.53
C GLU A 65 -3.22 10.03 7.93
N ALA A 66 -2.69 11.00 8.66
CA ALA A 66 -3.46 12.13 9.17
C ALA A 66 -4.12 12.90 8.02
N GLU A 67 -3.41 13.09 6.92
CA GLU A 67 -3.94 13.80 5.76
C GLU A 67 -4.91 12.97 4.92
N LEU A 68 -4.71 11.65 4.81
CA LEU A 68 -5.72 10.75 4.25
C LEU A 68 -7.04 10.86 5.03
N LEU A 69 -6.95 11.08 6.34
CA LEU A 69 -8.07 11.28 7.26
C LEU A 69 -8.58 12.73 7.34
N GLY A 70 -8.05 13.66 6.53
CA GLY A 70 -8.58 15.03 6.46
C GLY A 70 -7.96 16.03 7.42
N LYS A 71 -6.82 15.73 8.05
CA LYS A 71 -6.17 16.60 9.05
C LYS A 71 -5.07 17.51 8.47
N GLY A 72 -5.09 17.74 7.16
CA GLY A 72 -4.11 18.53 6.43
C GLY A 72 -4.12 18.20 4.94
N ASP A 73 -3.40 19.01 4.15
CA ASP A 73 -3.36 18.93 2.69
C ASP A 73 -1.94 19.14 2.09
N SER A 74 -0.87 18.86 2.86
CA SER A 74 0.52 19.01 2.40
C SER A 74 1.06 17.80 1.61
N GLN A 75 0.39 16.66 1.67
CA GLN A 75 0.76 15.37 1.08
C GLN A 75 -0.18 15.05 -0.09
N ASN A 76 0.28 15.36 -1.30
CA ASN A 76 -0.53 15.26 -2.52
C ASN A 76 -1.15 13.87 -2.74
N GLU A 77 -0.41 12.79 -2.47
CA GLU A 77 -0.88 11.42 -2.65
C GLU A 77 -2.00 11.06 -1.67
N ALA A 78 -1.91 11.52 -0.42
CA ALA A 78 -2.95 11.32 0.59
C ALA A 78 -4.22 12.10 0.24
N VAL A 79 -4.07 13.38 -0.15
CA VAL A 79 -5.19 14.22 -0.58
C VAL A 79 -5.86 13.66 -1.84
N SER A 80 -5.08 13.22 -2.82
CA SER A 80 -5.58 12.65 -4.08
C SER A 80 -6.36 11.37 -3.84
N LEU A 81 -5.87 10.47 -2.97
CA LEU A 81 -6.60 9.26 -2.61
C LEU A 81 -7.87 9.58 -1.83
N ARG A 82 -7.80 10.49 -0.84
CA ARG A 82 -8.97 10.93 -0.06
C ARG A 82 -10.09 11.46 -0.96
N GLN A 83 -9.75 12.31 -1.93
CA GLN A 83 -10.70 12.85 -2.91
C GLN A 83 -11.28 11.75 -3.81
N ALA A 84 -10.44 10.84 -4.31
CA ALA A 84 -10.89 9.74 -5.16
C ALA A 84 -11.82 8.76 -4.42
N LEU A 85 -11.54 8.47 -3.16
CA LEU A 85 -12.39 7.65 -2.28
C LEU A 85 -13.74 8.34 -2.01
N ALA A 86 -13.71 9.64 -1.67
CA ALA A 86 -14.92 10.43 -1.44
C ALA A 86 -15.82 10.46 -2.68
N GLY A 87 -15.23 10.61 -3.88
CA GLY A 87 -15.96 10.57 -5.16
C GLY A 87 -16.64 9.24 -5.47
N ARG A 88 -16.29 8.16 -4.74
CA ARG A 88 -16.93 6.84 -4.86
C ARG A 88 -17.60 6.37 -3.56
N ALA A 89 -17.72 7.23 -2.55
CA ALA A 89 -18.23 6.90 -1.22
C ALA A 89 -17.53 5.68 -0.57
N MET A 90 -16.23 5.53 -0.80
CA MET A 90 -15.43 4.40 -0.29
C MET A 90 -14.65 4.79 0.97
N SER A 91 -14.46 3.81 1.86
CA SER A 91 -13.68 3.98 3.09
C SER A 91 -12.17 3.99 2.81
N PRO A 92 -11.35 4.76 3.57
CA PRO A 92 -9.89 4.68 3.49
C PRO A 92 -9.30 3.43 4.15
N ARG A 93 -10.12 2.53 4.71
CA ARG A 93 -9.71 1.37 5.50
C ARG A 93 -8.53 0.60 4.92
N HIS A 94 -8.59 0.21 3.64
CA HIS A 94 -7.54 -0.63 3.06
C HIS A 94 -6.20 0.11 2.94
N ALA A 95 -6.21 1.41 2.72
CA ALA A 95 -5.00 2.22 2.71
C ALA A 95 -4.41 2.36 4.13
N LEU A 96 -5.27 2.48 5.14
CA LEU A 96 -4.86 2.47 6.55
C LEU A 96 -4.30 1.11 6.98
N ASP A 97 -4.91 0.01 6.53
CA ASP A 97 -4.42 -1.34 6.83
C ASP A 97 -3.02 -1.56 6.24
N VAL A 98 -2.76 -1.13 5.00
CA VAL A 98 -1.42 -1.26 4.38
C VAL A 98 -0.38 -0.39 5.11
N LEU A 99 -0.77 0.80 5.57
CA LEU A 99 0.09 1.65 6.39
C LEU A 99 0.58 0.97 7.68
N VAL A 100 -0.16 0.00 8.23
CA VAL A 100 0.32 -0.81 9.37
C VAL A 100 1.53 -1.64 8.95
N ALA A 101 1.50 -2.30 7.79
CA ALA A 101 2.63 -3.11 7.30
C ALA A 101 3.88 -2.27 7.11
N PHE A 102 3.77 -1.08 6.51
CA PHE A 102 4.92 -0.19 6.34
C PHE A 102 5.54 0.27 7.66
N ARG A 103 4.75 0.38 8.73
CA ARG A 103 5.32 0.60 10.08
C ARG A 103 6.01 -0.63 10.64
N MET A 104 5.51 -1.83 10.32
CA MET A 104 6.20 -3.08 10.63
C MET A 104 7.54 -3.15 9.89
N ASP A 105 7.60 -2.79 8.61
CA ASP A 105 8.85 -2.82 7.83
C ASP A 105 9.93 -1.89 8.40
N VAL A 106 9.53 -0.77 9.03
CA VAL A 106 10.45 0.13 9.74
C VAL A 106 10.96 -0.45 11.07
N THR A 107 10.18 -1.30 11.75
CA THR A 107 10.43 -1.67 13.16
C THR A 107 10.68 -3.16 13.42
N LYS A 108 10.31 -4.05 12.50
CA LYS A 108 10.35 -5.51 12.65
C LYS A 108 11.16 -6.15 11.53
N LEU A 109 12.35 -6.64 11.87
CA LEU A 109 13.31 -7.21 10.90
C LEU A 109 13.28 -8.74 10.80
N ARG A 110 12.58 -9.42 11.71
CA ARG A 110 12.55 -10.88 11.82
C ARG A 110 11.17 -11.37 12.22
N TYR A 111 10.79 -12.54 11.71
CA TYR A 111 9.53 -13.21 11.95
C TYR A 111 9.82 -14.59 12.53
N GLU A 112 9.18 -14.92 13.66
CA GLU A 112 9.53 -16.12 14.44
C GLU A 112 8.93 -17.40 13.83
N ASN A 113 7.72 -17.29 13.28
CA ASN A 113 6.95 -18.43 12.83
C ASN A 113 6.02 -18.06 11.66
N TRP A 114 5.28 -19.05 11.17
CA TRP A 114 4.36 -18.89 10.05
C TRP A 114 3.22 -17.91 10.33
N ASP A 115 2.64 -17.95 11.54
CA ASP A 115 1.54 -17.06 11.92
C ASP A 115 1.99 -15.60 11.92
N ASP A 116 3.24 -15.36 12.30
CA ASP A 116 3.91 -14.07 12.24
C ASP A 116 4.02 -13.54 10.80
N VAL A 117 4.37 -14.40 9.84
CA VAL A 117 4.44 -14.06 8.40
C VAL A 117 3.04 -13.81 7.83
N ILE A 118 2.06 -14.64 8.18
CA ILE A 118 0.66 -14.45 7.76
C ILE A 118 0.07 -13.17 8.37
N HIS A 119 0.43 -12.85 9.61
CA HIS A 119 0.04 -11.59 10.24
C HIS A 119 0.58 -10.39 9.46
N TYR A 120 1.83 -10.43 9.00
CA TYR A 120 2.35 -9.40 8.11
C TYR A 120 1.54 -9.31 6.80
N CYS A 121 1.30 -10.44 6.14
CA CYS A 121 0.52 -10.52 4.88
C CYS A 121 -0.89 -9.94 5.02
N ARG A 122 -1.50 -10.03 6.21
CA ARG A 122 -2.82 -9.44 6.51
C ARG A 122 -2.86 -7.94 6.30
N TYR A 123 -1.72 -7.27 6.44
CA TYR A 123 -1.60 -5.82 6.26
C TYR A 123 -0.88 -5.48 4.95
N SER A 124 0.17 -6.22 4.57
CA SER A 124 0.98 -5.87 3.39
C SER A 124 0.33 -6.23 2.06
N ALA A 125 -0.51 -7.28 2.02
CA ALA A 125 -1.01 -7.81 0.75
C ALA A 125 -2.55 -7.93 0.69
N MET A 126 -3.18 -8.50 1.73
CA MET A 126 -4.63 -8.74 1.74
C MET A 126 -5.48 -7.47 1.50
N PRO A 127 -5.16 -6.30 2.09
CA PRO A 127 -5.98 -5.11 1.88
C PRO A 127 -5.96 -4.61 0.43
N VAL A 128 -4.88 -4.87 -0.33
CA VAL A 128 -4.81 -4.53 -1.76
C VAL A 128 -5.84 -5.34 -2.55
N GLY A 129 -5.94 -6.64 -2.30
CA GLY A 129 -6.96 -7.50 -2.94
C GLY A 129 -8.39 -7.09 -2.58
N ARG A 130 -8.65 -6.84 -1.30
CA ARG A 130 -9.96 -6.37 -0.83
C ARG A 130 -10.33 -5.01 -1.43
N PHE A 131 -9.38 -4.08 -1.55
CA PHE A 131 -9.60 -2.81 -2.23
C PHE A 131 -10.02 -3.02 -3.68
N MET A 132 -9.35 -3.92 -4.40
CA MET A 132 -9.72 -4.24 -5.79
C MET A 132 -11.13 -4.81 -5.89
N LEU A 133 -11.53 -5.69 -4.98
CA LEU A 133 -12.89 -6.24 -4.92
C LEU A 133 -13.93 -5.14 -4.64
N ASP A 134 -13.67 -4.29 -3.64
CA ASP A 134 -14.58 -3.20 -3.28
C ASP A 134 -14.73 -2.17 -4.42
N VAL A 135 -13.66 -1.87 -5.15
CA VAL A 135 -13.69 -0.97 -6.32
C VAL A 135 -14.66 -1.47 -7.40
N HIS A 136 -14.76 -2.80 -7.56
CA HIS A 136 -15.63 -3.48 -8.51
C HIS A 136 -17.04 -3.75 -7.96
N GLY A 137 -17.25 -3.55 -6.65
CA GLY A 137 -18.55 -3.75 -5.99
C GLY A 137 -18.83 -5.21 -5.64
N GLU A 138 -17.78 -6.03 -5.49
CA GLU A 138 -17.91 -7.43 -5.12
C GLU A 138 -18.32 -7.60 -3.65
N SER A 139 -18.94 -8.74 -3.33
CA SER A 139 -19.35 -9.06 -1.96
C SER A 139 -18.15 -9.30 -1.05
N THR A 140 -18.24 -8.89 0.23
CA THR A 140 -17.25 -9.22 1.28
C THR A 140 -17.06 -10.72 1.49
N SER A 141 -18.01 -11.55 1.07
CA SER A 141 -17.85 -13.02 1.06
C SER A 141 -16.69 -13.50 0.18
N THR A 142 -16.28 -12.70 -0.82
CA THR A 142 -15.12 -13.00 -1.68
C THR A 142 -13.77 -12.73 -1.02
N TRP A 143 -13.75 -11.99 0.10
CA TRP A 143 -12.50 -11.56 0.74
C TRP A 143 -11.64 -12.73 1.19
N ALA A 144 -12.21 -13.80 1.74
CA ALA A 144 -11.43 -14.95 2.20
C ALA A 144 -10.62 -15.62 1.07
N ALA A 145 -11.20 -15.72 -0.13
CA ALA A 145 -10.50 -16.27 -1.29
C ALA A 145 -9.42 -15.30 -1.81
N SER A 146 -9.72 -14.00 -1.85
CA SER A 146 -8.73 -12.98 -2.22
C SER A 146 -7.58 -12.92 -1.23
N ASP A 147 -7.85 -13.04 0.07
CA ASP A 147 -6.85 -13.00 1.13
C ASP A 147 -5.84 -14.13 0.97
N ALA A 148 -6.32 -15.35 0.68
CA ALA A 148 -5.48 -16.51 0.42
C ALA A 148 -4.60 -16.29 -0.83
N LEU A 149 -5.16 -15.75 -1.91
CA LEU A 149 -4.41 -15.43 -3.12
C LEU A 149 -3.34 -14.36 -2.87
N CYS A 150 -3.71 -13.26 -2.21
CA CYS A 150 -2.80 -12.17 -1.88
C CYS A 150 -1.66 -12.62 -0.96
N ALA A 151 -1.95 -13.44 0.06
CA ALA A 151 -0.92 -14.02 0.91
C ALA A 151 0.03 -14.93 0.09
N GLY A 152 -0.52 -15.80 -0.76
CA GLY A 152 0.29 -16.68 -1.62
C GLY A 152 1.23 -15.90 -2.54
N LEU A 153 0.76 -14.81 -3.16
CA LEU A 153 1.59 -13.93 -3.98
C LEU A 153 2.68 -13.24 -3.16
N GLN A 154 2.36 -12.74 -1.96
CA GLN A 154 3.32 -12.07 -1.10
C GLN A 154 4.40 -13.02 -0.58
N ILE A 155 4.03 -14.23 -0.19
CA ILE A 155 4.97 -15.29 0.17
C ILE A 155 5.90 -15.61 -1.00
N ASN A 156 5.36 -15.68 -2.23
CA ASN A 156 6.19 -15.88 -3.41
C ASN A 156 7.18 -14.72 -3.64
N ASN A 157 6.78 -13.47 -3.41
CA ASN A 157 7.69 -12.32 -3.47
C ASN A 157 8.82 -12.47 -2.44
N HIS A 158 8.51 -12.80 -1.19
CA HIS A 158 9.51 -13.05 -0.15
C HIS A 158 10.51 -14.16 -0.55
N LEU A 159 10.04 -15.23 -1.19
CA LEU A 159 10.91 -16.30 -1.67
C LEU A 159 11.82 -15.84 -2.83
N GLN A 160 11.31 -15.00 -3.72
CA GLN A 160 12.08 -14.45 -4.85
C GLN A 160 13.18 -13.47 -4.39
N ASP A 161 12.88 -12.66 -3.37
CA ASP A 161 13.78 -11.63 -2.87
C ASP A 161 14.58 -12.03 -1.62
N CYS A 162 14.39 -13.26 -1.11
CA CYS A 162 15.05 -13.77 0.10
C CYS A 162 16.57 -13.52 0.17
N ALA A 163 17.28 -13.61 -0.95
CA ALA A 163 18.73 -13.38 -1.00
C ALA A 163 19.12 -11.90 -0.95
N LYS A 164 18.25 -10.99 -1.41
CA LYS A 164 18.44 -9.55 -1.30
C LYS A 164 18.07 -9.10 0.11
N ASP A 165 16.95 -9.57 0.64
CA ASP A 165 16.42 -9.19 1.96
C ASP A 165 17.32 -9.67 3.12
N TYR A 166 18.13 -10.71 2.89
CA TYR A 166 19.13 -11.17 3.86
C TYR A 166 20.37 -10.26 3.95
N LYS A 167 20.72 -9.54 2.88
CA LYS A 167 21.95 -8.75 2.76
C LYS A 167 21.78 -7.34 3.31
#